data_AF-A0A4D4MNA9-F1
#
_entry.id   AF-A0A4D4MNA9-F1
#
_cell.length_a   1.000
_cell.length_b   1.000
_cell.length_c   1.000
_cell.angle_alpha   90.00
_cell.angle_beta   90.00
_cell.angle_gamma   90.00
#
_symmetry.space_group_name_H-M   'P 1'
#
loop_
_entity.id
_entity.type
_entity.pdbx_description
1 polymer ?
#
loop_
_entity_poly.entity_id
_entity_poly.type
_entity_poly.pdbx_seq_one_letter_code
_entity_poly.pdbx_strand_id
1 'polypeptide(L)' 'MINNNYAQDAGLSPTKDAILLESAENNPYANLLAVKKGNEDDPRVEKLAKLLTSPEVKKFIEDKYRGSVLPVVSG' A
#
# COMPACT_ATOMS: atom_id res chain seq x y z
N MET A 1 -7.35 -7.48 16.55
CA MET A 1 -6.96 -6.62 15.41
C MET A 1 -8.20 -6.32 14.59
N ILE A 2 -8.37 -5.10 14.11
CA ILE A 2 -9.48 -4.71 13.22
C ILE A 2 -8.92 -4.47 11.81
N ASN A 3 -9.66 -4.82 10.77
CA ASN A 3 -9.25 -4.48 9.41
C ASN A 3 -9.42 -2.98 9.17
N ASN A 4 -8.46 -2.40 8.45
CA ASN A 4 -8.35 -0.97 8.25
C ASN A 4 -9.49 -0.34 7.44
N ASN A 5 -10.12 -1.08 6.52
CA ASN A 5 -11.27 -0.55 5.78
C ASN A 5 -12.49 -0.38 6.70
N TYR A 6 -12.73 -1.36 7.59
CA TYR A 6 -13.82 -1.26 8.58
C TYR A 6 -13.60 -0.14 9.60
N ALA A 7 -12.34 0.10 10.00
CA ALA A 7 -12.00 1.22 10.88
C ALA A 7 -12.27 2.57 10.20
N GLN A 8 -11.87 2.72 8.93
CA GLN A 8 -12.12 3.93 8.14
C GLN A 8 -13.61 4.19 7.92
N ASP A 9 -14.40 3.15 7.60
CA ASP A 9 -15.86 3.27 7.45
C ASP A 9 -16.55 3.70 8.76
N ALA A 10 -15.98 3.32 9.90
CA ALA A 10 -16.41 3.76 11.23
C ALA A 10 -15.86 5.15 11.62
N GLY A 11 -15.12 5.83 10.73
CA GLY A 11 -14.54 7.15 10.97
C GLY A 11 -13.28 7.15 11.84
N LEU A 12 -12.69 5.98 12.12
CA LEU A 12 -11.48 5.83 12.92
C LEU A 12 -10.23 5.90 12.03
N SER A 13 -9.19 6.57 12.53
CA SER A 13 -7.90 6.70 11.86
C SER A 13 -6.83 5.91 12.60
N PRO A 14 -6.09 5.00 11.94
CA PRO A 14 -5.02 4.24 12.58
C PRO A 14 -3.87 5.13 13.10
N THR A 15 -3.69 6.33 12.52
CA THR A 15 -2.68 7.29 12.98
C THR A 15 -3.07 8.09 14.23
N LYS A 16 -4.35 8.04 14.65
CA LYS A 16 -4.88 8.82 15.77
C LYS A 16 -5.50 7.95 16.86
N ASP A 17 -6.26 6.95 16.45
CA ASP A 17 -7.17 6.19 17.31
C ASP A 17 -6.64 4.77 17.59
N ALA A 18 -5.58 4.33 16.91
CA ALA A 18 -4.98 3.04 17.19
C ALA A 18 -4.29 3.03 18.55
N ILE A 19 -4.66 2.05 19.38
CA ILE A 19 -3.98 1.78 20.66
C ILE A 19 -2.55 1.29 20.40
N LEU A 20 -2.37 0.49 19.34
CA LEU A 20 -1.10 -0.04 18.87
C LEU A 20 -1.18 -0.17 17.34
N LEU A 21 -0.11 0.22 16.65
CA LEU A 21 0.04 0.10 15.21
C LEU A 21 1.24 -0.81 14.92
N GLU A 22 1.10 -1.73 13.98
CA GLU A 22 2.24 -2.53 13.52
C GLU A 22 3.27 -1.65 12.81
N SER A 23 4.55 -1.86 13.09
CA SER A 23 5.62 -1.09 12.45
C SER A 23 5.57 -1.29 10.93
N ALA A 24 5.74 -0.21 10.18
CA ALA A 24 5.97 -0.30 8.74
C ALA A 24 7.42 -0.69 8.41
N GLU A 25 8.35 -0.50 9.35
CA GLU A 25 9.75 -0.88 9.18
C GLU A 25 9.93 -2.39 9.30
N ASN A 26 10.63 -3.00 8.35
CA ASN A 26 10.87 -4.44 8.28
C ASN A 26 9.58 -5.29 8.32
N ASN A 27 8.48 -4.75 7.79
CA ASN A 27 7.19 -5.43 7.77
C ASN A 27 7.07 -6.37 6.56
N PRO A 28 6.85 -7.69 6.76
CA PRO A 28 6.75 -8.65 5.66
C PRO A 28 5.39 -8.63 4.94
N TYR A 29 4.42 -7.83 5.37
CA TYR A 29 3.04 -7.84 4.89
C TYR A 29 2.75 -6.80 3.80
N ALA A 30 3.75 -6.48 2.97
CA ALA A 30 3.56 -5.64 1.80
C ALA A 30 2.61 -6.32 0.78
N ASN A 31 1.68 -5.56 0.21
CA ASN A 31 0.90 -6.03 -0.93
C ASN A 31 1.77 -6.01 -2.19
N LEU A 32 1.63 -7.04 -3.04
CA LEU A 32 2.51 -7.27 -4.20
C LEU A 32 1.73 -7.31 -5.51
N LEU A 33 2.37 -6.86 -6.60
CA LEU A 33 1.92 -7.16 -7.96
C LEU A 33 2.42 -8.56 -8.34
N ALA A 34 1.49 -9.49 -8.59
CA ALA A 34 1.81 -10.86 -8.99
C ALA A 34 1.37 -11.13 -10.44
N VAL A 35 2.17 -11.92 -11.15
CA VAL A 35 1.87 -12.36 -12.52
C VAL A 35 2.03 -13.87 -12.65
N LYS A 36 1.45 -14.44 -13.71
CA LYS A 36 1.69 -15.83 -14.06
C LYS A 36 3.15 -16.01 -14.48
N LYS A 37 3.75 -17.15 -14.11
CA LYS A 37 5.11 -17.51 -14.52
C LYS A 37 5.28 -17.39 -16.04
N GLY A 38 6.36 -16.73 -16.47
CA GLY A 38 6.68 -16.44 -17.88
C GLY A 38 6.19 -15.08 -18.38
N ASN A 39 5.45 -14.31 -17.56
CA ASN A 39 4.97 -12.97 -17.89
C ASN A 39 5.67 -11.86 -17.09
N GLU A 40 6.73 -12.18 -16.35
CA GLU A 40 7.47 -11.23 -15.50
C GLU A 40 8.03 -10.07 -16.33
N ASP A 41 8.49 -10.38 -17.55
CA ASP A 41 9.08 -9.42 -18.48
C ASP A 41 8.08 -8.93 -19.56
N ASP A 42 6.78 -9.16 -19.38
CA ASP A 42 5.76 -8.62 -20.30
C ASP A 42 5.80 -7.07 -20.23
N PRO A 43 5.98 -6.35 -21.35
CA PRO A 43 6.07 -4.89 -21.34
C PRO A 43 4.85 -4.19 -20.70
N ARG A 44 3.69 -4.85 -20.72
CA ARG A 44 2.46 -4.34 -20.06
C ARG A 44 2.56 -4.46 -18.54
N VAL A 45 3.16 -5.53 -18.03
CA VAL A 45 3.42 -5.77 -16.61
C VAL A 45 4.45 -4.77 -16.11
N GLU A 46 5.56 -4.59 -16.82
CA GLU A 46 6.57 -3.59 -16.46
C GLU A 46 5.99 -2.18 -16.42
N LYS A 47 5.19 -1.82 -17.43
CA LYS A 47 4.53 -0.51 -17.48
C LYS A 47 3.59 -0.32 -16.30
N LEU A 48 2.82 -1.34 -15.94
CA LEU A 48 1.94 -1.30 -14.77
C LEU A 48 2.74 -1.15 -13.47
N ALA A 49 3.81 -1.91 -13.29
CA ALA A 49 4.67 -1.82 -12.12
C ALA A 49 5.23 -0.40 -11.94
N LYS A 50 5.74 0.21 -13.02
CA LYS A 50 6.25 1.59 -13.03
C LYS A 50 5.17 2.62 -12.68
N LEU A 51 3.94 2.42 -13.15
CA LEU A 51 2.83 3.32 -12.83
C LEU A 51 2.37 3.17 -11.38
N LEU A 52 2.28 1.94 -10.86
CA LEU A 52 1.88 1.68 -9.47
C LEU A 52 2.89 2.22 -8.45
N THR A 53 4.16 2.32 -8.81
CA THR A 53 5.22 2.89 -7.97
C THR A 53 5.59 4.34 -8.34
N SER A 54 4.78 5.01 -9.17
CA SER A 54 5.08 6.37 -9.60
C SER A 54 4.89 7.41 -8.48
N PRO A 55 5.55 8.59 -8.57
CA PRO A 55 5.35 9.67 -7.61
C PRO A 55 3.89 10.12 -7.48
N GLU A 56 3.14 10.10 -8.58
CA GLU A 56 1.72 10.48 -8.61
C GLU A 56 0.86 9.48 -7.83
N VAL A 57 1.09 8.17 -8.00
CA VAL A 57 0.36 7.14 -7.25
C VAL A 57 0.76 7.14 -5.78
N LYS A 58 2.05 7.35 -5.48
CA LYS A 58 2.53 7.54 -4.10
C LYS A 58 1.77 8.68 -3.41
N LYS A 59 1.74 9.85 -4.04
CA LYS A 59 1.04 11.03 -3.52
C LYS A 59 -0.46 10.77 -3.35
N PHE A 60 -1.09 10.13 -4.33
CA PHE A 60 -2.50 9.75 -4.23
C PHE A 60 -2.79 8.87 -3.01
N ILE A 61 -1.93 7.88 -2.72
CA ILE A 61 -2.08 7.00 -1.55
C ILE A 61 -1.98 7.82 -0.26
N GLU A 62 -0.98 8.69 -0.16
CA GLU A 62 -0.75 9.56 1.01
C GLU A 62 -1.96 10.49 1.26
N ASP A 63 -2.44 11.15 0.21
CA ASP A 63 -3.55 12.12 0.29
C ASP A 63 -4.90 11.45 0.61
N LYS A 64 -5.18 10.31 -0.04
CA LYS A 64 -6.47 9.63 0.06
C LYS A 64 -6.61 8.85 1.37
N TYR A 65 -5.58 8.10 1.76
CA TYR A 65 -5.67 7.16 2.87
C TYR A 65 -5.06 7.68 4.18
N ARG A 66 -4.32 8.81 4.13
CA ARG A 66 -3.89 9.56 5.32
C ARG A 66 -3.20 8.71 6.39
N GLY A 67 -2.34 7.79 5.95
CA GLY A 67 -1.58 6.88 6.81
C GLY A 67 -2.26 5.54 7.09
N SER A 68 -3.51 5.35 6.63
CA SER A 68 -4.21 4.06 6.70
C SER A 68 -3.71 3.06 5.64
N VAL A 69 -3.17 3.57 4.54
CA VAL A 69 -2.43 2.79 3.54
C VAL A 69 -1.10 3.50 3.34
N LEU A 70 -0.02 2.74 3.41
CA LEU A 70 1.33 3.26 3.22
C LEU A 70 1.88 2.76 1.89
N PRO A 71 2.43 3.65 1.05
CA PRO A 71 3.13 3.22 -0.16
C PRO A 71 4.40 2.45 0.25
N VAL A 72 4.66 1.33 -0.41
CA VAL A 72 5.90 0.59 -0.20
C VAL A 72 7.03 1.37 -0.85
N VAL A 73 7.99 1.81 -0.05
CA VAL A 73 9.25 2.34 -0.57
C VAL A 73 10.08 1.14 -1.04
N SER A 74 10.27 1.03 -2.36
CA SER A 74 11.33 0.19 -2.90
C SER A 74 12.66 0.77 -2.43
N GLY A 75 13.24 0.16 -1.39
CA GLY A 75 14.67 0.26 -1.10
C GLY A 75 15.46 -0.50 -2.15
#